data_AF-A0A960DZ43-F1
#
_entry.id   AF-A0A960DZ43-F1
#
_cell.length_a   1.000
_cell.length_b   1.000
_cell.length_c   1.000
_cell.angle_alpha   90.00
_cell.angle_beta   90.00
_cell.angle_gamma   90.00
#
_symmetry.space_group_name_H-M   'P 1'
#
loop_
_entity.id
_entity.type
_entity.pdbx_description
1 polymer ?
#
loop_
_entity_poly.entity_id
_entity_poly.type
_entity_poly.pdbx_seq_one_letter_code
_entity_poly.pdbx_strand_id
1 'polypeptide(L)' 'MDGHRAQRAPRTRREGHVGSTIAIIGTGYVGLTTGACLSHLGHTVVCADVVPEKVESLSRG' A
#
# COMPACT_ATOMS: atom_id res chain seq x y z
N MET A 1 0.54 45.91 14.59
CA MET A 1 -0.74 45.21 14.29
C MET A 1 -0.38 44.11 13.32
N ASP A 2 0.18 43.02 13.84
CA ASP A 2 0.91 42.06 13.02
C ASP A 2 0.51 40.66 13.47
N GLY A 3 -0.30 39.99 12.65
CA GLY A 3 -0.92 38.73 13.03
C GLY A 3 -1.19 37.81 11.84
N HIS A 4 -0.36 37.87 10.79
CA HIS A 4 -0.28 36.79 9.81
C HIS A 4 0.29 35.53 10.49
N ARG A 5 -0.59 34.71 11.08
CA ARG A 5 -0.26 33.35 11.51
C ARG A 5 -1.20 32.36 10.85
N ALA A 6 -1.05 32.23 9.53
CA ALA A 6 -1.52 31.04 8.82
C ALA A 6 -0.75 29.85 9.41
N GLN A 7 -1.45 29.07 10.23
CA GLN A 7 -0.97 27.88 10.89
C GLN A 7 -0.57 26.87 9.82
N ARG A 8 0.72 26.82 9.47
CA ARG A 8 1.26 25.77 8.61
C ARG A 8 1.27 24.48 9.42
N ALA A 9 0.41 23.55 9.03
CA ALA A 9 0.35 22.18 9.55
C ALA A 9 1.74 21.52 9.49
N PRO A 10 2.06 20.57 10.41
CA PRO A 10 3.39 20.01 10.53
C PRO A 10 3.81 19.35 9.22
N ARG A 11 4.89 19.85 8.61
CA ARG A 11 5.57 19.13 7.53
C ARG A 11 6.18 17.87 8.13
N THR A 12 5.49 16.74 7.98
CA THR A 12 6.02 15.43 8.34
C THR A 12 7.32 15.22 7.57
N ARG A 13 8.45 15.34 8.28
CA ARG A 13 9.76 14.91 7.80
C ARG A 13 9.63 13.41 7.51
N ARG A 14 9.46 13.04 6.23
CA ARG A 14 9.50 11.62 5.84
C ARG A 14 10.92 11.15 5.99
N GLU A 15 11.24 10.61 7.16
CA GLU A 15 12.38 9.70 7.29
C GLU A 15 12.16 8.57 6.27
N GLY A 16 13.20 8.30 5.47
CA GLY A 16 13.10 7.53 4.23
C GLY A 16 12.44 6.17 4.45
N HIS A 17 11.20 6.03 3.98
CA HIS A 17 10.56 4.73 3.82
C HIS A 17 11.02 4.15 2.49
N VAL A 18 11.85 3.13 2.54
CA VAL A 18 12.28 2.37 1.36
C VAL A 18 11.14 1.39 1.01
N GLY A 19 10.04 1.91 0.46
CA GLY A 19 8.88 1.11 0.08
C GLY A 19 7.58 1.90 -0.03
N SER A 20 6.97 1.88 -1.22
CA SER A 20 5.60 2.36 -1.46
C SER A 20 4.53 1.38 -0.96
N THR A 21 3.35 1.90 -0.61
CA THR A 21 2.14 1.09 -0.42
C THR A 21 1.42 0.93 -1.76
N ILE A 22 1.13 -0.31 -2.16
CA ILE A 22 0.57 -0.66 -3.46
C ILE A 22 -0.70 -1.51 -3.25
N ALA A 23 -1.79 -1.13 -3.92
CA ALA A 23 -3.01 -1.92 -3.98
C ALA A 23 -3.09 -2.67 -5.32
N ILE A 24 -3.37 -3.98 -5.27
CA ILE A 24 -3.61 -4.83 -6.44
C ILE A 24 -5.08 -5.27 -6.41
N ILE A 25 -5.82 -4.96 -7.47
CA ILE A 25 -7.22 -5.38 -7.63
C ILE A 25 -7.27 -6.57 -8.59
N GLY A 26 -7.74 -7.71 -8.10
CA GLY A 26 -7.75 -9.00 -8.76
C GLY A 26 -6.55 -9.87 -8.38
N THR A 27 -6.81 -11.08 -7.87
CA THR A 27 -5.78 -12.04 -7.43
C THR A 27 -5.73 -13.27 -8.34
N GLY A 28 -5.86 -13.03 -9.65
CA GLY A 28 -5.51 -14.04 -10.66
C GLY A 28 -3.99 -14.17 -10.81
N TYR A 29 -3.56 -14.97 -11.78
CA TYR A 29 -2.14 -15.25 -12.04
C TYR A 29 -1.28 -13.97 -12.13
N VAL A 30 -1.71 -12.98 -12.92
CA VAL A 30 -0.94 -11.75 -13.13
C VAL A 30 -0.91 -10.89 -11.87
N GLY A 31 -2.07 -10.66 -11.24
CA GLY A 31 -2.19 -9.79 -10.07
C GLY A 31 -1.43 -10.35 -8.86
N LEU A 32 -1.64 -11.64 -8.55
CA LEU A 32 -0.97 -12.28 -7.41
C LEU A 32 0.53 -12.36 -7.60
N THR A 33 1.00 -12.77 -8.78
CA THR A 33 2.45 -12.86 -9.08
C THR A 33 3.11 -11.48 -8.98
N THR A 34 2.47 -10.46 -9.54
CA THR A 34 2.97 -9.08 -9.46
C THR A 34 3.01 -8.61 -8.02
N GLY A 35 1.94 -8.84 -7.26
CA GLY A 35 1.88 -8.47 -5.84
C GLY A 35 2.95 -9.16 -4.99
N ALA A 36 3.19 -10.44 -5.23
CA ALA A 36 4.25 -11.20 -4.55
C ALA A 36 5.64 -10.65 -4.86
N CYS A 37 5.95 -10.37 -6.14
CA CYS A 37 7.22 -9.76 -6.54
C CYS A 37 7.41 -8.37 -5.93
N LEU A 38 6.39 -7.51 -5.97
CA LEU A 38 6.46 -6.16 -5.39
C LEU A 38 6.65 -6.21 -3.87
N SER A 39 5.97 -7.13 -3.18
CA SER A 39 6.18 -7.36 -1.76
C SER A 39 7.60 -7.81 -1.45
N HIS A 40 8.14 -8.73 -2.27
CA HIS A 40 9.53 -9.17 -2.17
C HIS A 40 10.55 -8.04 -2.38
N LEU A 41 10.22 -7.05 -3.22
CA LEU A 41 11.05 -5.86 -3.46
C LEU A 41 10.96 -4.79 -2.36
N GLY A 42 10.21 -5.05 -1.28
CA GLY A 42 10.10 -4.16 -0.11
C GLY A 42 8.90 -3.22 -0.13
N HIS A 43 7.94 -3.42 -1.04
CA HIS A 43 6.69 -2.67 -1.02
C HIS A 43 5.68 -3.29 -0.06
N THR A 44 4.87 -2.45 0.59
CA THR A 44 3.68 -2.92 1.31
C THR A 44 2.58 -3.15 0.28
N VAL A 45 2.22 -4.41 0.04
CA VAL A 45 1.21 -4.78 -0.97
C VAL A 45 -0.08 -5.22 -0.30
N VAL A 46 -1.22 -4.71 -0.77
CA VAL A 46 -2.56 -5.16 -0.40
C VAL A 46 -3.25 -5.70 -1.63
N CYS A 47 -3.68 -6.96 -1.59
CA CYS A 47 -4.44 -7.61 -2.66
C CYS A 47 -5.93 -7.65 -2.30
N ALA A 48 -6.80 -7.33 -3.26
CA ALA A 48 -8.25 -7.44 -3.12
C ALA A 48 -8.84 -8.22 -4.30
N ASP A 49 -9.80 -9.11 -4.05
CA ASP A 49 -10.55 -9.82 -5.08
C ASP A 49 -12.05 -9.79 -4.71
N VAL A 50 -12.92 -9.88 -5.72
CA VAL A 50 -14.37 -9.92 -5.52
C VAL A 50 -14.84 -11.29 -5.07
N VAL A 51 -14.06 -12.34 -5.34
CA VAL A 51 -14.36 -13.73 -4.97
C VAL A 51 -13.83 -13.99 -3.55
N PRO A 52 -14.70 -14.09 -2.52
CA PRO A 52 -14.28 -14.21 -1.13
C PRO A 52 -13.39 -15.43 -0.87
N GLU A 53 -13.68 -16.54 -1.55
CA GLU A 53 -12.95 -17.81 -1.40
C GLU A 53 -11.47 -17.66 -1.81
N LYS A 54 -11.17 -16.80 -2.79
CA LYS A 54 -9.78 -16.50 -3.18
C LYS A 54 -9.06 -15.72 -2.08
N VAL A 55 -9.72 -14.72 -1.50
CA VAL A 55 -9.14 -13.92 -0.40
C VAL A 55 -8.88 -14.80 0.82
N GLU A 56 -9.84 -15.65 1.19
CA GLU A 56 -9.66 -16.60 2.29
C GLU A 56 -8.54 -17.59 2.02
N SER A 57 -8.48 -18.16 0.81
CA SER A 57 -7.42 -19.09 0.45
C SER A 57 -6.05 -18.42 0.53
N LEU A 58 -5.88 -17.24 -0.05
CA LEU A 58 -4.61 -16.50 -0.02
C LEU A 58 -4.20 -16.05 1.37
N SER A 59 -5.17 -15.74 2.23
CA SER A 59 -4.90 -15.36 3.63
C SER A 59 -4.39 -16.52 4.48
N ARG A 60 -4.55 -17.76 4.02
CA ARG A 60 -4.01 -18.97 4.67
C ARG A 60 -2.61 -19.34 4.17
N GLY A 61 -2.07 -18.62 3.18
CA GLY A 61 -0.86 -18.98 2.43
C GLY A 61 -1.10 -20.04 1.38
#